data_AF-A0AAW2U7J0-F1
#
_entry.id   AF-A0AAW2U7J0-F1
#
_cell.length_a   1.000
_cell.length_b   1.000
_cell.length_c   1.000
_cell.angle_alpha   90.00
_cell.angle_beta   90.00
_cell.angle_gamma   90.00
#
_symmetry.space_group_name_H-M   'P 1'
#
loop_
_entity.id
_entity.type
_entity.pdbx_description
1 polymer ?
#
loop_
_entity_poly.entity_id
_entity_poly.type
_entity_poly.pdbx_seq_one_letter_code
_entity_poly.pdbx_strand_id
1 'polypeptide(L)'
;MFIRFDAIVSADAFENLKPAPDIFLAASRILDVPTSECVVIEDALAGVQAAKSANMRCIAVTTTLAEDTLQAAGPSLIRKEIGDISLDDILNGGSGYHNPEKQPSQSISASVQSLPNSYSKEISSFQDKDSVGDAVFSIEG
;
A
#
# COMPACT_ATOMS: atom_id res chain seq x y z
N MET A 1 22.29 4.66 27.08
CA MET A 1 20.92 4.17 26.89
C MET A 1 20.58 4.40 25.43
N PHE A 2 20.67 3.37 24.59
CA PHE A 2 20.33 3.51 23.17
C PHE A 2 18.81 3.42 23.01
N ILE A 3 18.18 4.51 22.57
CA ILE A 3 16.80 4.47 22.09
C ILE A 3 16.79 3.72 20.75
N ARG A 4 15.94 2.68 20.64
CA ARG A 4 15.87 1.79 19.47
C ARG A 4 14.85 2.22 18.41
N PHE A 5 14.09 3.29 18.68
CA PHE A 5 12.97 3.73 17.85
C PHE A 5 13.18 5.20 17.46
N ASP A 6 13.00 5.49 16.18
CA ASP A 6 13.05 6.86 15.63
C ASP A 6 11.77 7.64 15.96
N ALA A 7 10.64 6.95 16.11
CA ALA A 7 9.36 7.53 16.48
C ALA A 7 8.53 6.56 17.35
N ILE A 8 7.67 7.11 18.21
CA ILE A 8 6.68 6.36 19.00
C ILE A 8 5.34 7.06 18.84
N VAL A 9 4.31 6.30 18.48
CA VAL A 9 2.94 6.80 18.30
C VAL A 9 2.01 6.00 19.21
N SER A 10 1.20 6.69 20.01
CA SER A 10 0.20 6.08 20.91
C SER A 10 -1.21 6.23 20.36
N ALA A 11 -2.08 5.27 20.68
CA ALA A 11 -3.50 5.30 20.36
C ALA A 11 -4.23 6.49 20.99
N ASP A 12 -3.75 7.02 22.11
CA ASP A 12 -4.37 8.15 22.83
C ASP A 12 -4.44 9.44 22.01
N ALA A 13 -3.69 9.52 20.90
CA ALA A 13 -3.69 10.65 19.99
C ALA A 13 -4.80 10.60 18.92
N PHE A 14 -5.63 9.55 18.90
CA PHE A 14 -6.62 9.31 17.83
C PHE A 14 -8.02 9.07 18.38
N GLU A 15 -9.01 9.68 17.73
CA GLU A 15 -10.42 9.38 17.98
C GLU A 15 -10.84 8.05 17.35
N ASN A 16 -10.35 7.78 16.12
CA ASN A 16 -10.61 6.54 15.42
C ASN A 16 -9.49 5.54 15.67
N LEU A 17 -9.79 4.52 16.47
CA LEU A 17 -8.87 3.43 16.74
C LEU A 17 -8.95 2.35 15.65
N LYS A 18 -7.96 1.44 15.64
CA LYS A 18 -7.96 0.24 14.79
C LYS A 18 -9.36 -0.44 14.86
N PRO A 19 -10.01 -0.73 13.72
CA PRO A 19 -9.43 -0.92 12.39
C PRO A 19 -9.26 0.35 11.54
N ALA A 20 -9.49 1.55 12.08
CA ALA A 20 -9.13 2.77 11.37
C ALA A 20 -7.59 2.87 11.15
N PRO A 21 -7.14 3.38 9.99
CA PRO A 21 -5.73 3.39 9.61
C PRO A 21 -4.92 4.53 10.26
N ASP A 22 -5.58 5.42 11.01
CA ASP A 22 -5.07 6.72 11.46
C ASP A 22 -3.69 6.64 12.12
N ILE A 23 -3.50 5.65 13.01
CA ILE A 23 -2.22 5.46 13.72
C ILE A 23 -1.06 5.08 12.78
N PHE A 24 -1.33 4.27 11.76
CA PHE A 24 -0.31 3.87 10.79
C PHE A 24 0.01 4.99 9.81
N LEU A 25 -1.01 5.73 9.35
CA LEU A 25 -0.81 6.91 8.52
C LEU A 25 -0.01 8.00 9.26
N ALA A 26 -0.26 8.18 10.55
CA ALA A 26 0.52 9.10 11.37
C ALA A 26 1.98 8.65 11.51
N ALA A 27 2.23 7.36 11.77
CA ALA A 27 3.59 6.83 11.85
C ALA A 27 4.38 7.03 10.54
N SER A 28 3.75 6.74 9.39
CA SER A 28 4.34 6.98 8.06
C SER A 28 4.70 8.45 7.84
N ARG A 29 3.82 9.38 8.23
CA ARG A 29 4.09 10.84 8.13
C ARG A 29 5.21 11.30 9.06
N ILE A 30 5.28 10.78 10.29
CA ILE A 30 6.33 11.16 11.25
C ILE A 30 7.70 10.69 10.77
N LEU A 31 7.76 9.49 10.17
CA LEU A 31 9.00 8.91 9.64
C LEU A 31 9.38 9.45 8.25
N ASP A 32 8.49 10.23 7.60
CA ASP A 32 8.64 10.68 6.21
C ASP A 32 8.85 9.52 5.21
N VAL A 33 8.11 8.42 5.40
CA VAL A 33 8.18 7.21 4.56
C VAL A 33 6.82 6.99 3.90
N PRO A 34 6.75 6.76 2.57
CA PRO A 34 5.49 6.48 1.89
C PRO A 34 4.86 5.16 2.38
N THR A 35 3.54 5.09 2.41
CA THR A 35 2.80 3.91 2.91
C THR A 35 3.14 2.63 2.14
N SER A 36 3.47 2.74 0.84
CA SER A 36 3.90 1.64 -0.02
C SER A 36 5.23 1.00 0.39
N GLU A 37 6.06 1.72 1.14
CA GLU A 37 7.33 1.24 1.68
C GLU A 37 7.21 0.82 3.16
N CYS A 38 6.04 1.03 3.77
CA CYS A 38 5.78 0.65 5.15
C CYS A 38 5.41 -0.83 5.27
N VAL A 39 5.95 -1.46 6.31
CA VAL A 39 5.63 -2.83 6.70
C VAL A 39 5.15 -2.83 8.14
N VAL A 40 3.92 -3.30 8.36
CA VAL A 40 3.32 -3.44 9.68
C VAL A 40 3.51 -4.89 10.16
N ILE A 41 3.96 -5.05 11.40
CA ILE A 41 3.99 -6.34 12.10
C ILE A 41 2.87 -6.32 13.15
N GLU A 42 1.94 -7.27 13.08
CA GLU A 42 0.71 -7.25 13.90
C GLU A 42 0.27 -8.64 14.35
N ASP A 43 -0.44 -8.73 15.47
CA ASP A 43 -0.98 -9.97 16.02
C ASP A 43 -2.49 -9.92 16.33
N ALA A 44 -3.13 -8.79 16.01
CA ALA A 44 -4.57 -8.58 16.20
C ALA A 44 -5.32 -8.33 14.88
N LEU A 45 -6.56 -8.83 14.79
CA LEU A 45 -7.43 -8.68 13.61
C LEU A 45 -7.62 -7.20 13.21
N ALA A 46 -7.93 -6.34 14.18
CA ALA A 46 -8.14 -4.92 13.94
C ALA A 46 -6.87 -4.22 13.43
N GLY A 47 -5.69 -4.67 13.89
CA GLY A 47 -4.39 -4.16 13.43
C GLY A 47 -4.11 -4.52 11.98
N VAL A 48 -4.32 -5.78 11.60
CA VAL A 48 -4.17 -6.22 10.20
C VAL A 48 -5.12 -5.45 9.27
N GLN A 49 -6.38 -5.27 9.69
CA GLN A 49 -7.36 -4.48 8.94
C GLN A 49 -6.93 -3.02 8.78
N ALA A 50 -6.47 -2.38 9.85
CA ALA A 50 -5.97 -1.01 9.81
C ALA A 50 -4.75 -0.85 8.89
N ALA A 51 -3.81 -1.81 8.90
CA ALA A 51 -2.65 -1.79 8.02
C ALA A 51 -3.07 -1.87 6.54
N LYS A 52 -4.03 -2.74 6.23
CA LYS A 52 -4.61 -2.87 4.90
C LYS A 52 -5.35 -1.59 4.47
N SER A 53 -6.16 -1.00 5.35
CA SER A 53 -6.82 0.28 5.10
C SER A 53 -5.85 1.45 4.90
N ALA A 54 -4.64 1.36 5.44
CA ALA A 54 -3.55 2.31 5.21
C ALA A 54 -2.76 2.05 3.92
N ASN A 55 -3.13 1.04 3.12
CA ASN A 55 -2.37 0.56 1.96
C ASN A 55 -0.91 0.21 2.31
N MET A 56 -0.71 -0.42 3.48
CA MET A 56 0.59 -0.90 3.93
C MET A 56 0.65 -2.42 3.86
N ARG A 57 1.85 -2.97 3.63
CA ARG A 57 2.10 -4.40 3.78
C ARG A 57 1.94 -4.80 5.24
N CYS A 58 1.35 -5.96 5.49
CA CYS A 58 1.18 -6.47 6.85
C CYS A 58 1.72 -7.90 6.97
N ILE A 59 2.66 -8.11 7.88
CA ILE A 59 3.14 -9.43 8.29
C ILE A 59 2.46 -9.73 9.63
N ALA A 60 1.51 -10.66 9.64
CA ALA A 60 0.84 -11.05 10.86
C ALA A 60 1.64 -12.13 11.61
N VAL A 61 1.62 -12.09 12.94
CA VAL A 61 2.18 -13.13 13.80
C VAL A 61 1.09 -13.77 14.66
N THR A 62 1.14 -15.09 14.80
CA THR A 62 0.08 -15.87 15.49
C THR A 62 0.31 -15.96 17.00
N THR A 63 0.90 -14.93 17.62
CA THR A 63 1.22 -14.92 19.05
C THR A 63 0.00 -14.71 19.93
N THR A 64 -1.02 -14.02 19.40
CA THR A 64 -2.27 -13.69 20.11
C THR A 64 -3.49 -14.38 19.50
N LEU A 65 -3.59 -14.45 18.17
CA LEU A 65 -4.72 -15.05 17.46
C LEU A 65 -4.27 -16.24 16.61
N ALA A 66 -5.20 -17.17 16.38
CA ALA A 66 -4.97 -18.30 15.49
C ALA A 66 -4.82 -17.84 14.03
N GLU A 67 -4.04 -18.59 13.25
CA GLU A 67 -3.74 -18.30 11.84
C GLU A 67 -5.01 -18.07 11.01
N ASP A 68 -6.01 -18.95 11.11
CA ASP A 68 -7.28 -18.82 10.37
C ASP A 68 -7.99 -17.49 10.63
N THR A 69 -7.92 -16.98 11.87
CA THR A 69 -8.54 -15.71 12.25
C THR A 69 -7.80 -14.53 11.62
N LEU A 70 -6.47 -14.56 11.64
CA LEU A 70 -5.64 -13.51 11.04
C LEU A 70 -5.74 -13.54 9.51
N GLN A 71 -5.74 -14.74 8.91
CA GLN A 71 -5.88 -14.93 7.47
C GLN A 71 -7.16 -14.28 6.92
N ALA A 72 -8.26 -14.29 7.69
CA ALA A 72 -9.52 -13.65 7.30
C ALA A 72 -9.42 -12.11 7.17
N ALA A 73 -8.47 -11.45 7.87
CA ALA A 73 -8.21 -10.02 7.69
C ALA A 73 -7.37 -9.71 6.44
N GLY A 74 -6.77 -10.73 5.82
CA GLY A 74 -5.97 -10.61 4.60
C GLY A 74 -4.62 -9.92 4.79
N PRO A 75 -3.74 -10.39 5.71
CA PRO A 75 -2.36 -9.95 5.77
C PRO A 75 -1.60 -10.38 4.51
N SER A 76 -0.46 -9.74 4.27
CA SER A 76 0.45 -10.07 3.18
C SER A 76 1.21 -11.38 3.42
N LEU A 77 1.47 -11.71 4.68
CA LEU A 77 2.23 -12.88 5.12
C LEU A 77 1.85 -13.22 6.56
N ILE A 78 1.97 -14.50 6.94
CA ILE A 78 1.80 -14.95 8.33
C ILE A 78 3.07 -15.70 8.79
N ARG A 79 3.49 -15.44 10.02
CA ARG A 79 4.57 -16.13 10.74
C ARG A 79 4.08 -16.52 12.14
N LYS A 80 4.80 -17.41 12.83
CA LYS A 80 4.39 -17.82 14.18
C LYS A 80 4.73 -16.75 15.21
N GLU A 81 5.95 -16.22 15.12
CA GLU A 81 6.47 -15.20 16.01
C GLU A 81 7.33 -14.17 15.27
N ILE A 82 7.64 -13.05 15.94
CA ILE A 82 8.44 -11.97 15.34
C ILE A 82 9.87 -12.43 14.98
N GLY A 83 10.41 -13.43 15.70
CA GLY A 83 11.71 -14.02 15.45
C GLY A 83 11.80 -14.84 14.14
N ASP A 84 10.66 -15.25 13.60
CA ASP A 84 10.57 -15.99 12.32
C ASP A 84 10.52 -15.05 11.10
N ILE A 85 10.50 -13.73 11.31
CA ILE A 85 10.46 -12.75 10.23
C ILE A 85 11.87 -12.56 9.68
N SER A 86 12.07 -12.96 8.42
CA SER A 86 13.35 -12.81 7.72
C SER A 86 13.45 -11.44 7.04
N LEU A 87 14.69 -11.03 6.68
CA LEU A 87 14.89 -9.84 5.84
C LEU A 87 14.22 -9.99 4.47
N ASP A 88 14.13 -11.20 3.93
CA ASP A 88 13.42 -11.45 2.67
C ASP A 88 11.90 -11.21 2.79
N ASP A 89 11.31 -11.56 3.94
CA ASP A 89 9.90 -11.26 4.24
C ASP A 89 9.64 -9.75 4.26
N ILE A 90 10.61 -8.97 4.77
CA ILE A 90 10.52 -7.50 4.88
C ILE A 90 10.78 -6.82 3.53
N LEU A 91 11.79 -7.26 2.78
CA LEU A 91 12.23 -6.58 1.56
C LEU A 91 11.45 -7.04 0.32
N ASN A 92 11.14 -8.33 0.23
CA ASN A 92 10.57 -8.97 -0.96
C ASN A 92 9.18 -9.57 -0.72
N GLY A 93 8.75 -9.66 0.54
CA GLY A 93 7.48 -10.28 0.93
C GLY A 93 7.57 -11.78 1.21
N GLY A 94 8.72 -12.41 1.00
CA GLY A 94 8.91 -13.85 1.18
C GLY A 94 8.23 -14.71 0.09
N SER A 95 8.40 -16.03 0.18
CA SER A 95 7.99 -17.01 -0.85
C SER A 95 6.47 -17.24 -1.01
N GLY A 96 5.63 -16.37 -0.45
CA GLY A 96 4.16 -16.46 -0.50
C GLY A 96 3.46 -15.11 -0.72
N TYR A 97 4.22 -14.03 -0.99
CA TYR A 97 3.66 -12.71 -1.17
C TYR A 97 2.99 -12.55 -2.54
N HIS A 98 1.70 -12.24 -2.53
CA HIS A 98 0.99 -11.76 -3.71
C HIS A 98 0.70 -10.27 -3.55
N ASN A 99 1.37 -9.45 -4.35
CA ASN A 99 1.03 -8.04 -4.49
C ASN A 99 -0.09 -7.89 -5.54
N PRO A 100 -1.31 -7.46 -5.17
CA PRO A 100 -2.37 -7.21 -6.13
C PRO A 100 -2.04 -6.06 -7.12
N GLU A 101 -1.09 -5.17 -6.79
CA GLU A 101 -0.70 -4.03 -7.63
C GLU A 101 0.44 -4.32 -8.62
N LYS A 102 1.05 -5.51 -8.58
CA LYS A 102 2.13 -5.93 -9.52
C LYS A 102 1.62 -6.87 -10.62
N GLN A 103 0.36 -6.74 -11.05
CA GLN A 103 -0.04 -7.34 -12.33
C GLN A 103 0.65 -6.56 -13.47
N PRO A 104 1.41 -7.21 -14.37
CA PRO A 104 1.89 -6.55 -15.56
C PRO A 104 0.67 -6.11 -16.36
N SER A 105 0.64 -4.85 -16.79
CA SER A 105 -0.26 -4.38 -17.84
C SER A 105 -0.13 -5.35 -19.02
N GLN A 106 -1.13 -6.21 -19.20
CA GLN A 106 -1.17 -7.12 -20.34
C GLN A 106 -1.10 -6.26 -21.59
N SER A 107 -0.04 -6.48 -22.38
CA SER A 107 0.06 -6.02 -23.74
C SER A 107 -1.21 -6.43 -24.48
N ILE A 108 -2.03 -5.46 -24.85
CA ILE A 108 -3.15 -5.69 -25.76
C ILE A 108 -2.52 -6.00 -27.12
N SER A 109 -2.28 -7.29 -27.39
CA SER A 109 -2.04 -7.77 -28.74
C SER A 109 -3.35 -7.59 -29.51
N ALA A 110 -3.38 -6.59 -30.40
CA ALA A 110 -4.51 -6.33 -31.28
C ALA A 110 -4.86 -7.60 -32.08
N SER A 111 -6.01 -8.19 -31.76
CA SER A 111 -6.77 -9.04 -32.66
C SER A 111 -8.17 -8.43 -32.71
N VAL A 112 -8.31 -7.44 -33.59
CA VAL A 112 -9.60 -6.79 -33.86
C VAL A 112 -10.40 -7.72 -34.77
N GLN A 113 -11.33 -8.47 -34.19
CA GLN A 113 -12.42 -9.11 -34.93
C GLN A 113 -13.75 -8.43 -34.55
N SER A 114 -14.14 -7.48 -35.39
CA SER A 114 -15.51 -7.08 -35.78
C SER A 114 -16.61 -6.94 -34.71
N LEU A 115 -17.00 -5.69 -34.42
CA LEU A 115 -18.35 -5.30 -34.00
C LEU A 115 -18.84 -4.07 -34.80
N PRO A 116 -20.17 -3.91 -35.01
CA PRO A 116 -20.73 -3.20 -36.16
C PRO A 116 -20.77 -1.66 -36.08
N ASN A 117 -20.79 -1.10 -37.28
CA ASN A 117 -20.82 0.31 -37.68
C ASN A 117 -21.97 1.11 -37.01
N SER A 118 -21.70 1.88 -35.95
CA SER A 118 -22.63 2.93 -35.52
C SER A 118 -22.03 4.14 -34.79
N TYR A 119 -20.74 4.15 -34.43
CA TYR A 119 -20.17 5.19 -33.56
C TYR A 119 -18.87 5.83 -34.09
N SER A 120 -18.82 6.22 -35.37
CA SER A 120 -17.62 6.82 -35.97
C SER A 120 -17.78 8.29 -36.41
N LYS A 121 -18.65 9.07 -35.78
CA LYS A 121 -18.93 10.46 -36.24
C LYS A 121 -18.48 11.61 -35.34
N GLU A 122 -17.79 11.37 -34.22
CA GLU A 122 -17.40 12.48 -33.32
C GLU A 122 -15.90 12.61 -33.01
N ILE A 123 -15.03 11.86 -33.68
CA ILE A 123 -13.58 12.01 -33.49
C ILE A 123 -12.94 12.45 -34.82
N SER A 124 -13.31 13.65 -35.26
CA SER A 124 -12.58 14.36 -36.32
C SER A 124 -12.64 15.87 -36.08
N SER A 125 -12.10 16.30 -34.95
CA SER A 125 -11.71 17.70 -34.73
C SER A 125 -10.75 17.75 -33.55
N PHE A 126 -9.72 18.58 -33.67
CA PHE A 126 -8.61 18.84 -32.73
C PHE A 126 -7.33 18.07 -33.03
N GLN A 127 -6.60 18.66 -33.97
CA GLN A 127 -5.22 18.39 -34.31
C GLN A 127 -4.39 19.61 -33.87
N ASP A 128 -3.25 19.31 -33.23
CA ASP A 128 -2.00 20.07 -33.03
C ASP A 128 -1.99 21.47 -32.39
N LYS A 129 -1.11 21.63 -31.39
CA LYS A 129 -0.04 22.67 -31.37
C LYS A 129 0.92 22.52 -30.18
N ASP A 130 2.21 22.44 -30.52
CA ASP A 130 3.37 22.60 -29.66
C ASP A 130 3.37 23.96 -28.93
N SER A 131 3.91 24.01 -27.69
CA SER A 131 4.83 25.08 -27.25
C SER A 131 5.40 24.84 -25.85
N VAL A 132 6.71 25.06 -25.78
CA VAL A 132 7.59 25.18 -24.60
C VAL A 132 7.14 26.31 -23.68
N GLY A 133 7.33 26.14 -22.37
CA GLY A 133 7.21 27.24 -21.40
C GLY A 133 7.63 26.82 -19.98
N ASP A 134 8.82 27.27 -19.57
CA ASP A 134 9.32 27.25 -18.20
C ASP A 134 8.36 27.95 -17.23
N ALA A 135 8.16 27.37 -16.05
CA ALA A 135 7.55 28.05 -14.92
C ALA A 135 8.36 27.77 -13.64
N VAL A 136 9.25 28.69 -13.32
CA VAL A 136 9.86 28.87 -12.00
C VAL A 136 8.81 29.54 -11.09
N PHE A 137 8.61 29.03 -9.87
CA PHE A 137 7.87 29.76 -8.85
C PHE A 137 8.66 29.76 -7.54
N SER A 138 9.23 30.92 -7.23
CA SER A 138 9.72 31.28 -5.89
C SER A 138 8.58 31.94 -5.14
N ILE A 139 8.39 31.56 -3.87
CA ILE A 139 7.65 32.38 -2.90
C ILE A 139 8.44 32.38 -1.58
N GLU A 140 9.16 33.47 -1.36
CA GLU A 140 9.46 33.96 -0.01
C GLU A 140 8.25 34.74 0.50
N GLY A 141 7.97 34.59 1.79
CA GLY A 141 6.97 35.33 2.55
C GLY A 141 7.05 34.94 4.02
#